data_AF-X1UJB5-F1
#
_entry.id   AF-X1UJB5-F1
#
_cell.length_a   1.000
_cell.length_b   1.000
_cell.length_c   1.000
_cell.angle_alpha   90.00
_cell.angle_beta   90.00
_cell.angle_gamma   90.00
#
_symmetry.space_group_name_H-M   'P 1'
#
loop_
_entity.id
_entity.type
_entity.pdbx_description
1 polymer ?
#
loop_
_entity_poly.entity_id
_entity_poly.type
_entity_poly.pdbx_seq_one_letter_code
_entity_poly.pdbx_strand_id
1 'polypeptide(L)' 'MALKLVIEPIFEADFEDNSYGYRPQKSAQQAALEIRKFLSWGLTKVIDADLEDCFGSIPHRYPNFIGEAV' A
#
# COMPACT_ATOMS: atom_id res chain seq x y z
N MET A 1 -2.26 -14.47 -15.59
CA MET A 1 -2.75 -15.21 -14.40
C MET A 1 -1.65 -15.94 -13.64
N ALA A 2 -0.68 -16.59 -14.29
CA ALA A 2 0.38 -17.32 -13.58
C ALA A 2 1.21 -16.44 -12.62
N LEU A 3 1.66 -15.26 -13.07
CA LEU A 3 2.49 -14.37 -12.25
C LEU A 3 1.77 -13.94 -10.96
N LYS A 4 0.54 -13.43 -11.08
CA LYS A 4 -0.26 -12.96 -9.94
C LYS A 4 -0.42 -14.04 -8.87
N LEU A 5 -0.75 -15.27 -9.26
CA LEU A 5 -0.96 -16.38 -8.31
C LEU A 5 0.30 -16.72 -7.49
N VAL A 6 1.48 -16.45 -8.04
CA VAL A 6 2.76 -16.71 -7.37
C VAL A 6 3.19 -15.52 -6.51
N ILE A 7 3.08 -14.29 -7.03
CA ILE A 7 3.60 -13.09 -6.34
C ILE A 7 2.62 -12.53 -5.30
N GLU A 8 1.30 -12.62 -5.54
CA GLU A 8 0.27 -12.10 -4.63
C GLU A 8 0.44 -12.64 -3.21
N PRO A 9 0.54 -13.96 -2.95
CA PRO A 9 0.70 -14.46 -1.58
C PRO A 9 2.03 -14.03 -0.91
N ILE A 10 3.09 -13.77 -1.69
CA ILE A 10 4.37 -13.31 -1.16
C ILE A 10 4.24 -11.87 -0.67
N PHE A 11 3.69 -10.97 -1.50
CA PHE A 11 3.50 -9.58 -1.09
C PHE A 11 2.38 -9.41 -0.06
N GLU A 12 1.34 -10.23 -0.09
CA GLU A 12 0.27 -10.22 0.92
C GLU A 12 0.76 -10.54 2.32
N ALA A 13 1.82 -11.33 2.47
CA ALA A 13 2.40 -11.66 3.77
C ALA A 13 3.02 -10.43 4.47
N ASP A 14 3.51 -9.46 3.68
CA ASP A 14 4.23 -8.28 4.17
C ASP A 14 3.38 -7.00 4.16
N PHE A 15 2.17 -7.02 3.57
CA PHE A 15 1.32 -5.84 3.52
C PHE A 15 0.77 -5.46 4.91
N GLU A 16 0.89 -4.18 5.24
CA GLU A 16 0.29 -3.60 6.44
C GLU A 16 -1.24 -3.79 6.49
N ASP A 17 -1.77 -3.96 7.71
CA ASP A 17 -3.20 -4.22 7.92
C ASP A 17 -4.10 -3.05 7.47
N ASN A 18 -3.57 -1.82 7.55
CA ASN A 18 -4.23 -0.58 7.15
C ASN A 18 -4.10 -0.27 5.65
N SER A 19 -3.54 -1.18 4.85
CA SER A 19 -3.54 -1.12 3.38
C SER A 19 -4.77 -1.84 2.83
N TYR A 20 -5.62 -1.12 2.07
CA TYR A 20 -6.91 -1.62 1.58
C TYR A 20 -7.03 -1.68 0.04
N GLY A 21 -6.14 -1.01 -0.69
CA GLY A 21 -6.23 -0.90 -2.14
C GLY A 21 -5.72 -2.15 -2.86
N TYR A 22 -6.46 -2.63 -3.87
CA TYR A 22 -6.04 -3.72 -4.77
C TYR A 22 -5.71 -5.08 -4.12
N ARG A 23 -6.11 -5.29 -2.86
CA ARG A 23 -5.81 -6.52 -2.10
C ARG A 23 -7.00 -7.48 -2.08
N PRO A 24 -6.76 -8.80 -2.04
CA PRO A 24 -7.81 -9.78 -1.82
C PRO A 24 -8.48 -9.56 -0.45
N GLN A 25 -9.80 -9.70 -0.41
CA GLN A 25 -10.61 -9.59 0.82
C GLN A 25 -10.57 -8.22 1.54
N LYS A 26 -9.93 -7.21 0.95
CA LYS A 26 -9.94 -5.82 1.43
C LYS A 26 -10.81 -4.95 0.51
N SER A 27 -11.42 -3.91 1.07
CA SER A 27 -12.26 -2.98 0.30
C SER A 27 -12.17 -1.53 0.77
N ALA A 28 -12.54 -0.60 -0.11
CA ALA A 28 -12.62 0.81 0.22
C ALA A 28 -13.62 1.10 1.36
N GLN A 29 -14.69 0.31 1.46
CA GLN A 29 -15.66 0.43 2.55
C GLN A 29 -15.02 0.10 3.90
N GLN A 30 -14.14 -0.91 3.97
CA GLN A 30 -13.42 -1.22 5.21
C GLN A 30 -12.48 -0.09 5.62
N ALA A 31 -11.77 0.53 4.66
CA ALA A 31 -10.94 1.71 4.93
C ALA A 31 -11.78 2.86 5.52
N ALA A 32 -12.94 3.14 4.93
CA ALA A 32 -13.85 4.18 5.43
C ALA A 32 -14.38 3.88 6.85
N LEU A 33 -14.66 2.61 7.16
CA LEU A 33 -15.07 2.18 8.50
C LEU A 33 -13.96 2.38 9.54
N GLU A 34 -12.70 2.12 9.17
CA GLU A 34 -11.55 2.33 10.04
C GLU A 34 -11.31 3.83 10.30
N ILE A 35 -11.40 4.68 9.28
CA ILE A 35 -11.35 6.14 9.46
C ILE A 35 -12.45 6.60 10.42
N ARG A 36 -13.69 6.11 10.24
CA ARG A 36 -14.81 6.44 11.12
C ARG A 36 -14.54 6.06 12.58
N LYS A 37 -13.88 4.91 12.82
CA LYS A 37 -13.47 4.48 14.16
C LYS A 37 -12.47 5.46 14.76
N PHE A 38 -11.43 5.89 14.03
CA PHE A 38 -10.47 6.87 14.53
C PHE A 38 -11.09 8.25 14.80
N LEU A 39 -11.99 8.70 13.93
CA LEU A 39 -12.77 9.93 14.15
C LEU A 39 -13.59 9.84 15.45
N SER A 40 -14.20 8.68 15.74
CA SER A 40 -14.96 8.47 16.99
C SER A 40 -14.09 8.48 18.25
N TRP A 41 -12.78 8.24 18.11
CA TRP A 41 -11.80 8.36 19.20
C TRP A 41 -11.22 9.77 19.34
N GLY A 42 -11.71 10.74 18.56
CA GLY A 42 -11.29 12.14 18.63
C GLY A 42 -10.10 12.51 17.74
N LEU A 43 -9.61 11.59 16.89
CA LEU A 43 -8.58 11.88 15.89
C LEU A 43 -9.20 12.56 14.67
N THR A 44 -9.49 13.86 14.79
CA THR A 44 -10.25 14.63 13.80
C THR A 44 -9.40 15.40 12.80
N LYS A 45 -8.07 15.40 12.95
CA LYS A 45 -7.14 16.01 12.00
C LYS A 45 -6.69 14.96 10.98
N VAL A 46 -6.95 15.24 9.71
CA VAL A 46 -6.58 14.37 8.59
C VAL A 46 -5.48 15.06 7.78
N ILE A 47 -4.44 14.30 7.44
CA ILE A 47 -3.44 14.71 6.47
C ILE A 47 -3.81 14.00 5.17
N ASP A 48 -4.23 14.79 4.18
CA ASP A 48 -4.53 14.30 2.85
C ASP A 48 -3.27 14.36 1.99
N ALA A 49 -2.86 13.21 1.47
CA ALA A 49 -1.63 13.06 0.70
C ALA A 49 -1.88 12.07 -0.45
N ASP A 50 -1.45 12.47 -1.64
CA ASP A 50 -1.56 11.67 -2.86
C ASP A 50 -0.23 11.68 -3.62
N LEU A 51 0.02 10.64 -4.41
CA LEU A 51 1.22 10.51 -5.23
C LEU A 51 0.90 10.85 -6.69
N GLU A 52 1.56 11.88 -7.21
CA GLU A 52 1.53 12.15 -8.65
C GLU A 52 2.20 11.00 -9.42
N ASP A 53 1.59 10.59 -10.53
CA ASP A 53 2.13 9.60 -11.48
C ASP A 53 2.67 8.31 -10.80
N CYS A 54 1.85 7.72 -9.93
CA CYS A 54 2.29 6.63 -9.04
C CYS A 54 2.89 5.41 -9.77
N PHE A 55 2.53 5.16 -11.04
CA PHE A 55 3.08 4.07 -11.84
C PHE A 55 4.17 4.51 -12.83
N GLY A 56 4.07 5.72 -13.39
CA GLY A 56 5.03 6.22 -14.37
C GLY A 56 6.34 6.68 -13.74
N SER A 57 6.30 7.09 -12.48
CA SER A 57 7.47 7.59 -11.75
C SER A 57 8.27 6.48 -11.04
N ILE A 58 7.83 5.21 -11.11
CA ILE A 58 8.58 4.08 -10.56
C ILE A 58 9.79 3.76 -11.46
N PRO A 59 11.04 3.77 -10.96
CA PRO A 59 12.21 3.42 -11.76
C PRO A 59 12.11 1.99 -12.30
N HIS A 60 12.02 1.83 -13.62
CA HIS A 60 11.93 0.51 -14.27
C HIS A 60 13.26 -0.23 -14.35
N ARG A 61 14.37 0.44 -14.06
CA ARG A 61 15.69 -0.17 -13.92
C ARG A 61 16.08 -0.10 -12.45
N TYR A 62 16.44 -1.25 -11.90
CA TYR A 62 17.03 -1.30 -10.57
C TYR A 62 18.32 -0.47 -10.57
N PRO A 63 18.46 0.57 -9.72
CA PRO A 63 19.72 1.26 -9.57
C PRO A 63 20.74 0.27 -9.02
N ASN A 64 21.81 0.03 -9.77
CA ASN A 64 22.86 -0.97 -9.54
C ASN A 64 22.97 -1.49 -8.09
N PHE A 65 22.60 -2.75 -7.87
CA PHE A 65 23.03 -3.51 -6.69
C PHE A 65 24.53 -3.79 -6.82
N ILE A 66 25.35 -2.86 -6.36
CA ILE A 66 26.72 -3.12 -5.93
C ILE A 66 26.79 -2.65 -4.49
N GLY A 67 27.03 -3.60 -3.60
CA GLY A 67 27.01 -3.39 -2.16
C GLY A 67 28.15 -2.49 -1.69
N GLU A 68 27.87 -1.20 -1.61
CA GLU A 68 28.55 -0.33 -0.67
C GLU A 68 27.48 0.33 0.20
N ALA A 69 27.38 -0.19 1.42
CA ALA A 69 27.11 0.65 2.56
C ALA A 69 28.22 1.71 2.60
N VAL A 70 27.84 2.96 2.39
CA VAL A 70 28.54 4.14 2.94
C VAL A 70 27.50 4.96 3.68
#